data_AF-A0A7V3HJ19-F1
#
_entry.id   AF-A0A7V3HJ19-F1
#
_cell.length_a   1.000
_cell.length_b   1.000
_cell.length_c   1.000
_cell.angle_alpha   90.00
_cell.angle_beta   90.00
_cell.angle_gamma   90.00
#
_symmetry.space_group_name_H-M   'P 1'
#
loop_
_entity.id
_entity.type
_entity.pdbx_description
1 polymer ?
#
loop_
_entity_poly.entity_id
_entity_poly.type
_entity_poly.pdbx_seq_one_letter_code
_entity_poly.pdbx_strand_id
1 'polypeptide(L)'
;MELMVALLSSAALISAIYLCFVLMELSRKLGSVLKMPPYYLLFYLAGTLLTVALFARLIKASMLLVSPEARPHILYSPQFYFAAYHLPLLLGMLVALGVTIKYWGWIFWER
;
A
#
# COMPACT_ATOMS: atom_id res chain seq x y z
N MET A 1 -5.74 -0.98 23.66
CA MET A 1 -4.86 -0.18 22.77
C MET A 1 -4.60 -0.88 21.44
N GLU A 2 -4.20 -2.16 21.45
CA GLU A 2 -3.93 -2.95 20.23
C GLU A 2 -5.03 -2.88 19.16
N LEU A 3 -6.30 -2.96 19.56
CA LEU A 3 -7.43 -2.93 18.62
C LEU A 3 -7.59 -1.56 17.95
N MET A 4 -7.38 -0.46 18.69
CA MET A 4 -7.40 0.89 18.10
C MET A 4 -6.25 1.10 17.12
N VAL A 5 -5.05 0.60 17.45
CA VAL A 5 -3.88 0.63 16.57
C VAL A 5 -4.13 -0.20 15.31
N ALA A 6 -4.75 -1.37 15.44
CA ALA A 6 -5.12 -2.21 14.31
C ALA A 6 -6.10 -1.50 13.37
N LEU A 7 -7.15 -0.87 13.92
CA LEU A 7 -8.13 -0.11 13.12
C LEU A 7 -7.48 1.11 12.43
N LEU A 8 -6.72 1.92 13.18
CA LEU A 8 -6.07 3.11 12.63
C LEU A 8 -5.07 2.76 11.53
N SER A 9 -4.27 1.71 11.73
CA SER A 9 -3.33 1.23 10.71
C SER A 9 -4.03 0.70 9.45
N SER A 10 -5.20 0.07 9.60
CA SER A 10 -6.01 -0.41 8.46
C SER A 10 -6.61 0.77 7.70
N ALA A 11 -7.12 1.77 8.42
CA ALA A 11 -7.60 3.01 7.82
C ALA A 11 -6.49 3.75 7.05
N ALA A 12 -5.27 3.81 7.61
CA ALA A 12 -4.11 4.39 6.93
C ALA A 12 -3.77 3.66 5.62
N LEU A 13 -3.87 2.32 5.59
CA LEU A 13 -3.66 1.53 4.37
C LEU A 13 -4.74 1.78 3.32
N ILE A 14 -6.02 1.86 3.73
CA ILE A 14 -7.13 2.19 2.84
C ILE A 14 -6.91 3.58 2.22
N SER A 15 -6.51 4.56 3.04
CA SER A 15 -6.17 5.90 2.56
C SER A 15 -4.99 5.88 1.58
N ALA A 16 -3.95 5.10 1.84
CA ALA A 16 -2.80 4.97 0.93
C ALA A 16 -3.18 4.33 -0.42
N ILE A 17 -4.04 3.30 -0.40
CA ILE A 17 -4.60 2.69 -1.60
C ILE A 17 -5.42 3.71 -2.39
N TYR A 18 -6.31 4.46 -1.71
CA TYR A 18 -7.09 5.52 -2.33
C TYR A 18 -6.20 6.60 -2.96
N LEU A 19 -5.14 7.01 -2.25
CA LEU A 19 -4.15 7.96 -2.78
C LEU A 19 -3.45 7.44 -4.03
N CYS A 20 -3.17 6.13 -4.15
CA CYS A 20 -2.61 5.56 -5.38
C CYS A 20 -3.56 5.79 -6.58
N PHE A 21 -4.87 5.62 -6.40
CA PHE A 21 -5.84 5.89 -7.46
C PHE A 21 -5.93 7.37 -7.82
N VAL A 22 -5.91 8.25 -6.82
CA VAL A 22 -5.91 9.70 -7.04
C VAL A 22 -4.65 10.13 -7.79
N LEU A 23 -3.47 9.70 -7.32
CA LEU A 23 -2.19 10.01 -7.95
C LEU A 23 -2.09 9.45 -9.36
N MET A 24 -2.60 8.24 -9.59
CA MET A 24 -2.69 7.65 -10.93
C MET A 24 -3.44 8.56 -11.89
N GLU A 25 -4.64 9.02 -11.52
CA GLU A 25 -5.47 9.82 -12.42
C GLU A 25 -4.85 11.20 -12.67
N LEU A 26 -4.25 11.81 -11.64
CA LEU A 26 -3.52 13.07 -11.80
C LEU A 26 -2.27 12.90 -12.68
N SER A 27 -1.46 11.87 -12.42
CA SER A 27 -0.27 11.55 -13.20
C SER A 27 -0.59 11.13 -14.63
N ARG A 28 -1.73 10.50 -14.88
CA ARG A 28 -2.20 10.17 -16.24
C ARG A 28 -2.48 11.45 -17.03
N LYS A 29 -3.20 12.40 -16.44
CA LYS A 29 -3.46 13.70 -17.08
C LYS A 29 -2.16 14.47 -17.32
N LEU A 30 -1.31 14.55 -16.30
CA LEU A 30 -0.01 15.22 -16.42
C LEU A 30 0.89 14.57 -17.48
N GLY A 31 0.94 13.24 -17.50
CA GLY A 31 1.71 12.46 -18.48
C GLY A 31 1.25 12.68 -19.91
N SER A 32 -0.05 12.91 -20.13
CA SER A 32 -0.56 13.23 -21.47
C SER A 32 -0.07 14.60 -21.98
N VAL A 33 0.01 15.60 -21.08
CA VAL A 33 0.51 16.95 -21.40
C VAL A 33 2.02 16.93 -21.61
N LEU A 34 2.76 16.28 -20.70
CA LEU A 34 4.22 16.20 -20.74
C LEU A 34 4.75 15.11 -21.70
N LYS A 35 3.87 14.40 -22.41
CA LYS A 35 4.20 13.28 -23.31
C LYS A 35 5.12 12.22 -22.66
N MET A 36 4.88 11.94 -21.37
CA MET A 36 5.66 10.95 -20.62
C MET A 36 5.18 9.52 -20.92
N PRO A 37 6.06 8.51 -20.84
CA PRO A 37 5.64 7.10 -20.87
C PRO A 37 4.60 6.80 -19.77
N PRO A 38 3.79 5.74 -19.93
CA PRO A 38 2.65 5.44 -19.05
C PRO A 38 3.06 4.83 -17.71
N TYR A 39 4.03 5.43 -17.00
CA TYR A 39 4.47 5.01 -15.68
C TYR A 39 3.34 5.08 -14.63
N TYR A 40 2.26 5.83 -14.88
CA TYR A 40 1.09 5.88 -14.01
C TYR A 40 0.45 4.50 -13.80
N LEU A 41 0.64 3.56 -14.73
CA LEU A 41 0.16 2.17 -14.58
C LEU A 41 0.80 1.45 -13.37
N LEU A 42 2.01 1.87 -12.97
CA LEU A 42 2.67 1.30 -11.79
C LEU A 42 1.95 1.66 -10.48
N PHE A 43 1.07 2.67 -10.47
CA PHE A 43 0.18 2.90 -9.32
C PHE A 43 -0.85 1.77 -9.15
N TYR A 44 -1.26 1.06 -10.20
CA TYR A 44 -2.09 -0.14 -10.06
C TYR A 44 -1.32 -1.26 -9.37
N LEU A 45 -0.04 -1.45 -9.73
CA LEU A 45 0.83 -2.41 -9.06
C LEU A 45 1.01 -2.05 -7.58
N ALA A 46 1.30 -0.79 -7.28
CA ALA A 46 1.39 -0.29 -5.92
C ALA A 46 0.09 -0.51 -5.13
N GLY A 47 -1.05 -0.12 -5.68
CA GLY A 47 -2.37 -0.31 -5.05
C GLY A 47 -2.69 -1.78 -4.79
N THR A 48 -2.33 -2.68 -5.72
CA THR A 48 -2.50 -4.13 -5.55
C THR A 48 -1.64 -4.65 -4.40
N LEU A 49 -0.37 -4.26 -4.34
CA LEU A 49 0.54 -4.66 -3.25
C LEU A 49 0.07 -4.14 -1.89
N LEU A 50 -0.39 -2.89 -1.82
CA LEU A 50 -0.96 -2.32 -0.61
C LEU A 50 -2.27 -3.00 -0.19
N THR A 51 -3.08 -3.45 -1.16
CA THR A 51 -4.30 -4.22 -0.91
C THR A 51 -3.99 -5.58 -0.29
N VAL A 52 -2.95 -6.27 -0.78
CA VAL A 52 -2.47 -7.53 -0.17
C VAL A 52 -2.05 -7.28 1.29
N ALA A 53 -1.29 -6.21 1.55
CA ALA A 53 -0.90 -5.84 2.91
C ALA A 53 -2.11 -5.51 3.80
N LEU A 54 -3.13 -4.84 3.27
CA LEU A 54 -4.38 -4.57 3.99
C LEU A 54 -5.07 -5.87 4.42
N PHE A 55 -5.23 -6.84 3.51
CA PHE A 55 -5.84 -8.13 3.87
C PHE A 55 -5.02 -8.88 4.94
N ALA A 56 -3.70 -8.91 4.82
CA ALA A 56 -2.84 -9.52 5.84
C ALA A 56 -3.01 -8.84 7.22
N ARG A 57 -3.17 -7.50 7.24
CA ARG A 57 -3.43 -6.74 8.46
C ARG A 57 -4.80 -7.06 9.06
N LEU A 58 -5.84 -7.14 8.24
CA LEU A 58 -7.20 -7.48 8.69
C LEU A 58 -7.27 -8.91 9.24
N ILE A 59 -6.57 -9.86 8.60
CA ILE A 59 -6.43 -11.24 9.12
C ILE A 59 -5.74 -11.20 10.49
N LYS A 60 -4.63 -10.46 10.65
CA LYS A 60 -3.96 -10.36 11.96
C LYS A 60 -4.85 -9.70 13.01
N ALA A 61 -5.62 -8.67 12.63
CA ALA A 61 -6.55 -8.00 13.53
C ALA A 61 -7.68 -8.94 13.96
N SER A 62 -8.21 -9.79 13.06
CA SER A 62 -9.25 -10.76 13.42
C SER A 62 -8.72 -11.85 14.36
N MET A 63 -7.44 -12.23 14.26
CA MET A 63 -6.81 -13.18 15.20
C MET A 63 -6.71 -12.64 16.63
N LEU A 64 -6.78 -11.33 16.84
CA LEU A 64 -6.85 -10.74 18.20
C LEU A 64 -8.20 -11.04 18.89
N LEU A 65 -9.25 -11.30 18.11
CA LEU A 65 -10.59 -11.62 18.60
C LEU A 65 -10.79 -13.12 18.84
N VAL A 66 -9.86 -13.97 18.39
CA VAL A 66 -9.92 -15.43 18.49
C VAL A 66 -9.09 -15.92 19.68
N SER A 67 -9.63 -16.90 20.42
CA SER A 67 -8.94 -17.59 21.52
C SER A 67 -7.58 -18.13 21.08
N PRO A 68 -6.51 -18.01 21.91
CA PRO A 68 -5.16 -18.42 21.54
C PRO A 68 -5.04 -19.86 21.02
N GLU A 69 -5.85 -20.77 21.56
CA GLU A 69 -5.87 -22.20 21.25
C GLU A 69 -6.45 -22.53 19.87
N ALA A 70 -7.27 -21.65 19.30
CA ALA A 70 -7.93 -21.84 18.00
C ALA A 70 -7.20 -21.12 16.84
N ARG A 71 -6.01 -20.54 17.08
CA ARG A 71 -5.28 -19.78 16.07
C ARG A 71 -4.55 -20.72 15.10
N PRO A 72 -4.78 -20.60 13.78
CA PRO A 72 -4.06 -21.40 12.79
C PRO A 72 -2.56 -21.10 12.83
N HIS A 73 -1.73 -22.13 13.02
CA HIS A 73 -0.28 -21.96 13.19
C HIS A 73 0.40 -21.24 12.00
N ILE A 74 -0.08 -21.50 10.78
CA ILE A 74 0.44 -20.92 9.53
C ILE A 74 0.18 -19.41 9.47
N LEU A 75 -1.00 -18.94 9.90
CA LEU A 75 -1.37 -17.52 9.85
C LEU A 75 -0.72 -16.71 10.98
N TYR A 76 -0.35 -17.37 12.07
CA TYR A 76 0.36 -16.75 13.21
C TYR A 76 1.89 -16.78 13.05
N SER A 77 2.41 -17.39 11.99
CA SER A 77 3.84 -17.44 11.71
C SER A 77 4.41 -16.03 11.43
N PRO A 78 5.58 -15.68 12.01
CA PRO A 78 6.28 -14.44 11.68
C PRO A 78 6.66 -14.34 10.20
N GLN A 79 7.00 -15.47 9.57
CA GLN A 79 7.36 -15.54 8.15
C GLN A 79 6.16 -15.20 7.26
N PHE A 80 4.97 -15.70 7.61
CA PHE A 80 3.74 -15.35 6.89
C PHE A 80 3.46 -13.85 6.97
N TYR A 81 3.53 -13.26 8.18
CA TYR A 81 3.28 -11.83 8.34
C TYR A 81 4.35 -10.97 7.63
N PHE A 82 5.62 -11.39 7.62
CA PHE A 82 6.65 -10.72 6.84
C PHE A 82 6.34 -10.72 5.33
N ALA A 83 6.02 -11.88 4.78
CA ALA A 83 5.76 -12.06 3.35
C ALA A 83 4.44 -11.43 2.89
N ALA A 84 3.39 -11.48 3.71
CA ALA A 84 2.05 -11.02 3.34
C ALA A 84 1.77 -9.56 3.72
N TYR A 85 2.43 -9.02 4.75
CA TYR A 85 2.24 -7.63 5.21
C TYR A 85 3.44 -6.75 4.88
N HIS A 86 4.62 -7.06 5.42
CA HIS A 86 5.77 -6.13 5.36
C HIS A 86 6.34 -5.99 3.96
N LEU A 87 6.51 -7.09 3.24
CA LEU A 87 7.10 -7.09 1.90
C LEU A 87 6.19 -6.36 0.88
N PRO A 88 4.88 -6.66 0.78
CA PRO A 88 3.99 -5.96 -0.14
C PRO A 88 3.80 -4.49 0.24
N LEU A 89 3.75 -4.18 1.55
CA LEU A 89 3.69 -2.80 2.02
C LEU A 89 4.92 -1.99 1.56
N LEU A 90 6.11 -2.52 1.82
CA LEU A 90 7.36 -1.84 1.46
C LEU A 90 7.46 -1.63 -0.05
N LEU A 91 7.24 -2.69 -0.84
CA LEU A 91 7.31 -2.60 -2.30
C LEU A 91 6.23 -1.68 -2.86
N GLY A 92 4.99 -1.77 -2.37
CA GLY A 92 3.89 -0.92 -2.80
C GLY A 92 4.19 0.56 -2.56
N MET A 93 4.69 0.90 -1.37
CA MET A 93 5.09 2.26 -1.02
C MET A 93 6.26 2.76 -1.86
N LEU A 94 7.30 1.94 -2.08
CA LEU A 94 8.45 2.32 -2.89
C LEU A 94 8.07 2.55 -4.36
N VAL A 95 7.21 1.70 -4.92
CA VAL A 95 6.71 1.88 -6.29
C VAL A 95 5.87 3.16 -6.37
N ALA A 96 4.92 3.36 -5.46
CA ALA A 96 4.11 4.58 -5.43
C ALA A 96 4.96 5.85 -5.32
N LEU A 97 5.96 5.85 -4.42
CA LEU A 97 6.86 6.97 -4.23
C LEU A 97 7.74 7.22 -5.45
N GLY A 98 8.36 6.17 -6.01
CA GLY A 98 9.22 6.29 -7.19
C GLY A 98 8.47 6.85 -8.41
N VAL A 99 7.24 6.40 -8.63
CA VAL A 99 6.38 6.91 -9.71
C VAL A 99 5.98 8.35 -9.43
N THR A 100 5.62 8.68 -8.19
CA THR A 100 5.28 10.05 -7.78
C THR A 100 6.45 11.00 -8.04
N ILE A 101 7.68 10.65 -7.61
CA ILE A 101 8.87 11.45 -7.87
C ILE A 101 9.11 11.57 -9.38
N LYS A 102 8.91 10.51 -10.17
CA LYS A 102 9.10 10.57 -11.62
C LYS A 102 8.15 11.57 -12.30
N TYR A 103 6.90 11.62 -11.87
CA TYR A 103 5.89 12.52 -12.45
C TYR A 103 5.91 13.92 -11.88
N TRP A 104 6.27 14.12 -10.61
CA TRP A 104 6.11 15.38 -9.89
C TRP A 104 7.45 16.00 -9.50
N GLY A 105 8.57 15.28 -9.64
CA GLY A 105 9.89 15.72 -9.22
C GLY A 105 10.37 16.98 -9.92
N TRP A 106 9.92 17.23 -11.15
CA TRP A 106 10.25 18.44 -11.91
C TRP A 106 9.82 19.73 -11.21
N ILE A 107 8.75 19.70 -10.39
CA ILE A 107 8.27 20.87 -9.63
C ILE A 107 9.36 21.42 -8.71
N PHE A 108 10.24 20.56 -8.19
CA PHE A 108 11.33 20.98 -7.31
C PHE A 108 12.52 21.58 -8.08
N TRP A 109 12.59 21.38 -9.40
CA TRP A 109 13.72 21.82 -10.24
C TRP A 109 13.38 23.05 -11.08
N GLU A 110 12.09 23.33 -11.33
CA GLU A 110 11.61 24.45 -12.15
C GLU A 110 11.41 25.74 -11.30
N ARG A 111 12.43 26.13 -10.54
CA ARG A 111 12.53 27.44 -9.88
C ARG A 111 13.47 28.38 -10.63
#